data_AF-A0A960N5B9-F1
#
_entry.id   AF-A0A960N5B9-F1
#
_cell.length_a   1.000
_cell.length_b   1.000
_cell.length_c   1.000
_cell.angle_alpha   90.00
_cell.angle_beta   90.00
_cell.angle_gamma   90.00
#
_symmetry.space_group_name_H-M   'P 1'
#
loop_
_entity.id
_entity.type
_entity.pdbx_description
1 polymer ?
#
loop_
_entity_poly.entity_id
_entity_poly.type
_entity_poly.pdbx_seq_one_letter_code
_entity_poly.pdbx_strand_id
1 'polypeptide(L)'
;MARYVVENPDSYIFSALTASVNAEVRFESLAGGSGAAERVGTLTIPMSATFVINDGQHRRAAIQQALAENPALGDETIAIVMFIDVGLQRCQQMFADLNRYAVRPPPSIGVLYDHRDPMAELTRQVVNSNAFLRDATDMENSSLSRRSRKLFTLSAMHTANASLLEGIHEDEFESRV
;
A
#
# COMPACT_ATOMS: atom_id res chain seq x y z
N MET A 1 10.30 -3.88 1.30
CA MET A 1 8.96 -4.51 1.22
C MET A 1 8.95 -5.94 1.74
N ALA A 2 9.93 -6.80 1.45
CA ALA A 2 9.97 -8.16 2.03
C ALA A 2 9.97 -8.14 3.56
N ARG A 3 10.83 -7.31 4.16
CA ARG A 3 10.89 -7.04 5.60
C ARG A 3 9.54 -6.67 6.23
N TYR A 4 8.75 -5.84 5.54
CA TYR A 4 7.41 -5.45 5.99
C TYR A 4 6.46 -6.66 6.13
N VAL A 5 6.56 -7.65 5.23
CA VAL A 5 5.78 -8.89 5.33
C VAL A 5 6.27 -9.72 6.51
N VAL A 6 7.58 -9.97 6.59
CA VAL A 6 8.19 -10.85 7.60
C VAL A 6 8.05 -10.30 9.02
N GLU A 7 8.18 -9.00 9.22
CA GLU A 7 8.05 -8.36 10.54
C GLU A 7 6.61 -8.13 10.99
N ASN A 8 5.63 -8.29 10.08
CA ASN A 8 4.21 -8.01 10.38
C ASN A 8 3.28 -9.12 9.89
N PRO A 9 3.53 -10.40 10.24
CA PRO A 9 2.82 -11.54 9.66
C PRO A 9 1.29 -11.47 9.84
N ASP A 10 0.82 -10.96 10.98
CA ASP A 10 -0.61 -10.90 11.29
C ASP A 10 -1.32 -9.61 10.84
N SER A 11 -0.58 -8.66 10.25
CA SER A 11 -1.13 -7.31 9.99
C SER A 11 -0.63 -6.64 8.72
N TYR A 12 0.26 -7.24 7.94
CA TYR A 12 0.66 -6.69 6.65
C TYR A 12 -0.53 -6.67 5.69
N ILE A 13 -0.60 -5.67 4.82
CA ILE A 13 -1.68 -5.55 3.83
C ILE A 13 -1.07 -5.22 2.47
N PHE A 14 -1.46 -5.97 1.45
CA PHE A 14 -1.23 -5.64 0.05
C PHE A 14 -2.55 -5.49 -0.70
N SER A 15 -2.57 -4.52 -1.62
CA SER A 15 -3.62 -4.45 -2.64
C SER A 15 -3.50 -5.63 -3.62
N ALA A 16 -4.53 -5.84 -4.42
CA ALA A 16 -4.54 -6.89 -5.45
C ALA A 16 -3.42 -6.69 -6.48
N LEU A 17 -2.82 -7.78 -6.96
CA LEU A 17 -1.94 -7.74 -8.13
C LEU A 17 -2.78 -7.61 -9.39
N THR A 18 -2.24 -6.95 -10.42
CA THR A 18 -2.89 -6.92 -11.74
C THR A 18 -2.03 -7.64 -12.74
N ALA A 19 -2.58 -8.66 -13.41
CA ALA A 19 -1.86 -9.47 -14.37
C ALA A 19 -2.67 -9.68 -15.65
N SER A 20 -1.97 -9.77 -16.78
CA SER A 20 -2.51 -10.25 -18.04
C SER A 20 -1.99 -11.65 -18.34
N VAL A 21 -2.83 -12.51 -18.91
CA VAL A 21 -2.45 -13.84 -19.35
C VAL A 21 -2.86 -14.05 -20.80
N ASN A 22 -1.94 -14.57 -21.60
CA ASN A 22 -2.23 -15.03 -22.94
C ASN A 22 -2.17 -16.57 -22.96
N ALA A 23 -3.30 -17.18 -22.61
CA ALA A 23 -3.47 -18.63 -22.60
C ALA A 23 -4.96 -18.98 -22.75
N GLU A 24 -5.23 -20.20 -23.20
CA GLU A 24 -6.56 -20.76 -23.16
C GLU A 24 -6.94 -21.05 -21.71
N VAL A 25 -7.87 -20.25 -21.17
CA VAL A 25 -8.36 -20.38 -19.79
C VAL A 25 -9.76 -20.98 -19.78
N ARG A 26 -10.04 -21.78 -18.77
CA ARG A 26 -11.36 -22.38 -18.57
C ARG A 26 -11.96 -21.86 -17.29
N PHE A 27 -13.12 -21.22 -17.39
CA PHE A 27 -13.90 -20.79 -16.23
C PHE A 27 -15.06 -21.76 -16.00
N GLU A 28 -15.18 -22.25 -14.78
CA GLU A 28 -16.28 -23.11 -14.35
C GLU A 28 -17.06 -22.41 -13.25
N SER A 29 -18.33 -22.09 -13.52
CA SER A 29 -19.18 -21.46 -12.52
C SER A 29 -19.50 -22.41 -11.37
N LEU A 30 -19.57 -21.88 -10.15
CA LEU A 30 -20.03 -22.62 -8.97
C LEU A 30 -21.56 -22.84 -8.98
N ALA A 31 -22.32 -22.05 -9.73
CA ALA A 31 -23.78 -22.10 -9.77
C ALA A 31 -24.29 -22.71 -11.07
N GLY A 32 -25.15 -23.74 -10.99
CA GLY A 32 -25.77 -24.40 -12.14
C GLY A 32 -27.03 -23.72 -12.68
N GLY A 33 -27.15 -22.38 -12.60
CA GLY A 33 -28.36 -21.65 -12.98
C GLY A 33 -28.09 -20.22 -13.46
N SER A 34 -29.12 -19.51 -13.91
CA SER A 34 -29.01 -18.15 -14.45
C SER A 34 -28.98 -17.07 -13.34
N GLY A 35 -27.95 -16.22 -13.30
CA GLY A 35 -27.92 -15.03 -12.42
C GLY A 35 -26.52 -14.53 -12.08
N ALA A 36 -26.43 -13.53 -11.18
CA ALA A 36 -25.15 -12.96 -10.75
C ALA A 36 -24.18 -13.99 -10.13
N ALA A 37 -24.73 -15.08 -9.57
CA ALA A 37 -23.97 -16.20 -9.02
C ALA A 37 -23.15 -16.95 -10.08
N GLU A 38 -23.51 -16.84 -11.37
CA GLU A 38 -22.78 -17.49 -12.45
C GLU A 38 -21.35 -16.92 -12.62
N ARG A 39 -21.13 -15.67 -12.18
CA ARG A 39 -19.83 -14.97 -12.25
C ARG A 39 -18.85 -15.37 -11.15
N VAL A 40 -19.24 -16.27 -10.25
CA VAL A 40 -18.36 -16.82 -9.21
C VAL A 40 -18.05 -18.26 -9.58
N GLY A 41 -16.77 -18.61 -9.64
CA GLY A 41 -16.31 -19.84 -10.27
C GLY A 41 -14.84 -20.10 -10.05
N THR A 42 -14.40 -21.25 -10.54
CA THR A 42 -13.00 -21.64 -10.61
C THR A 42 -12.44 -21.28 -11.98
N LEU A 43 -11.34 -20.53 -11.99
CA LEU A 43 -10.59 -20.23 -13.22
C LEU A 43 -9.38 -21.15 -13.28
N THR A 44 -9.34 -22.02 -14.29
CA THR A 44 -8.23 -22.94 -14.56
C THR A 44 -7.34 -22.36 -15.65
N ILE A 45 -6.05 -22.26 -15.37
CA ILE A 45 -5.04 -21.68 -16.26
C ILE A 45 -3.91 -22.71 -16.45
N PRO A 46 -3.47 -22.98 -17.69
CA PRO A 46 -2.34 -23.87 -17.92
C PRO A 46 -1.07 -23.40 -17.21
N MET A 47 -0.30 -24.32 -16.61
CA MET A 47 0.98 -23.99 -15.97
C MET A 47 2.03 -23.45 -16.95
N SER A 48 1.88 -23.73 -18.25
CA SER A 48 2.72 -23.18 -19.33
C SER A 48 2.33 -21.75 -19.73
N ALA A 49 1.25 -21.20 -19.17
CA ALA A 49 0.81 -19.85 -19.48
C ALA A 49 1.86 -18.81 -19.07
N THR A 50 2.06 -17.82 -19.94
CA THR A 50 2.92 -16.68 -19.63
C THR A 50 2.09 -15.55 -19.05
N PHE A 51 2.47 -15.11 -17.85
CA PHE A 51 1.84 -13.99 -17.17
C PHE A 51 2.67 -12.71 -17.32
N VAL A 52 1.99 -11.61 -17.62
CA VAL A 52 2.57 -10.25 -17.62
C VAL A 52 1.98 -9.51 -16.43
N ILE A 53 2.83 -9.09 -15.49
CA ILE A 53 2.40 -8.28 -14.35
C ILE A 53 2.28 -6.82 -14.80
N ASN A 54 1.06 -6.29 -14.78
CA ASN A 54 0.77 -4.91 -15.19
C ASN A 54 0.94 -3.94 -14.02
N ASP A 55 0.64 -4.38 -12.80
CA ASP A 55 0.87 -3.62 -11.57
C ASP A 55 1.18 -4.58 -10.40
N GLY A 56 2.02 -4.12 -9.47
CA GLY A 56 2.44 -4.88 -8.30
C GLY A 56 3.75 -5.66 -8.45
N GLN A 57 4.61 -5.31 -9.41
CA GLN A 57 5.91 -5.97 -9.60
C GLN A 57 6.77 -5.99 -8.31
N HIS A 58 6.78 -4.87 -7.58
CA HIS A 58 7.54 -4.76 -6.32
C HIS A 58 6.92 -5.61 -5.21
N ARG A 59 5.58 -5.75 -5.19
CA ARG A 59 4.86 -6.64 -4.26
C ARG A 59 5.16 -8.09 -4.56
N ARG A 60 5.10 -8.51 -5.83
CA ARG A 60 5.49 -9.87 -6.25
C ARG A 60 6.92 -10.20 -5.78
N ALA A 61 7.88 -9.30 -6.05
CA ALA A 61 9.26 -9.52 -5.65
C ALA A 61 9.42 -9.62 -4.12
N ALA A 62 8.70 -8.76 -3.37
CA ALA A 62 8.69 -8.80 -1.91
C ALA A 62 8.11 -10.11 -1.36
N ILE A 63 7.00 -10.60 -1.94
CA ILE A 63 6.40 -11.89 -1.56
C ILE A 63 7.37 -13.03 -1.85
N GLN A 64 8.01 -13.04 -3.02
CA GLN A 64 8.98 -14.07 -3.38
C GLN A 64 10.16 -14.09 -2.41
N GLN A 65 10.67 -12.93 -2.01
CA GLN A 65 11.74 -12.85 -1.02
C GLN A 65 11.26 -13.26 0.38
N ALA A 66 10.08 -12.79 0.81
CA ALA A 66 9.51 -13.14 2.10
C ALA A 66 9.26 -14.66 2.21
N LEU A 67 8.81 -15.31 1.14
CA LEU A 67 8.65 -16.78 1.08
C LEU A 67 9.98 -17.53 1.21
N ALA A 68 11.07 -16.97 0.68
CA ALA A 68 12.40 -17.55 0.82
C ALA A 68 12.92 -17.45 2.26
N GLU A 69 12.57 -16.37 2.96
CA GLU A 69 12.94 -16.14 4.37
C GLU A 69 12.03 -16.91 5.34
N ASN A 70 10.72 -16.97 5.06
CA ASN A 70 9.72 -17.68 5.84
C ASN A 70 8.77 -18.49 4.93
N PRO A 71 9.07 -19.79 4.70
CA PRO A 71 8.24 -20.65 3.85
C PRO A 71 6.80 -20.86 4.35
N ALA A 72 6.50 -20.59 5.63
CA ALA A 72 5.15 -20.72 6.17
C ALA A 72 4.15 -19.74 5.54
N LEU A 73 4.62 -18.65 4.94
CA LEU A 73 3.78 -17.70 4.19
C LEU A 73 3.18 -18.31 2.91
N GLY A 74 3.58 -19.53 2.52
CA GLY A 74 3.13 -20.20 1.29
C GLY A 74 1.65 -20.59 1.28
N ASP A 75 1.02 -20.70 2.44
CA ASP A 75 -0.41 -21.03 2.58
C ASP A 75 -1.31 -19.78 2.49
N GLU A 76 -0.72 -18.59 2.43
CA GLU A 76 -1.45 -17.33 2.32
C GLU A 76 -1.87 -17.02 0.89
N THR A 77 -2.90 -16.19 0.74
CA THR A 77 -3.46 -15.84 -0.58
C THR A 77 -3.52 -14.34 -0.79
N ILE A 78 -3.35 -13.90 -2.03
CA ILE A 78 -3.48 -12.50 -2.45
C ILE A 78 -4.47 -12.39 -3.60
N ALA A 79 -5.30 -11.33 -3.57
CA ALA A 79 -6.20 -11.05 -4.66
C ALA A 79 -5.44 -10.73 -5.96
N ILE A 80 -5.94 -11.24 -7.09
CA ILE A 80 -5.40 -10.94 -8.42
C ILE A 80 -6.54 -10.50 -9.33
N VAL A 81 -6.38 -9.34 -9.97
CA VAL A 81 -7.21 -8.89 -11.09
C VAL A 81 -6.55 -9.38 -12.37
N MET A 82 -7.24 -10.26 -13.10
CA MET A 82 -6.69 -10.91 -14.28
C MET A 82 -7.37 -10.48 -15.57
N PHE A 83 -6.57 -10.20 -16.60
CA PHE A 83 -7.02 -9.87 -17.95
C PHE A 83 -6.63 -10.98 -18.92
N ILE A 84 -7.62 -11.58 -19.57
CA ILE A 84 -7.43 -12.71 -20.49
C ILE A 84 -7.37 -12.18 -21.92
N ASP A 85 -6.37 -12.65 -22.67
CA ASP A 85 -6.26 -12.46 -24.13
C ASP A 85 -6.37 -10.99 -24.59
N VAL A 86 -5.54 -10.14 -23.99
CA VAL A 86 -5.53 -8.69 -24.28
C VAL A 86 -4.47 -8.26 -25.31
N GLY A 87 -3.47 -9.12 -25.60
CA GLY A 87 -2.34 -8.82 -26.50
C GLY A 87 -1.30 -7.85 -25.91
N LEU A 88 -0.07 -7.88 -26.45
CA LEU A 88 1.08 -7.13 -25.90
C LEU A 88 0.86 -5.61 -25.85
N GLN A 89 0.35 -5.03 -26.94
CA GLN A 89 0.13 -3.58 -27.03
C GLN A 89 -0.85 -3.08 -25.96
N ARG A 90 -1.92 -3.85 -25.69
CA ARG A 90 -2.89 -3.49 -24.65
C ARG A 90 -2.31 -3.68 -23.25
N CYS A 91 -1.52 -4.73 -23.01
CA CYS A 91 -0.79 -4.88 -21.74
C CYS A 91 0.12 -3.68 -21.46
N GLN A 92 0.84 -3.19 -22.47
CA GLN A 92 1.71 -2.01 -22.33
C GLN A 92 0.91 -0.74 -22.00
N GLN A 93 -0.23 -0.54 -22.67
CA GLN A 93 -1.12 0.59 -22.37
C GLN A 93 -1.69 0.50 -20.95
N MET A 94 -2.13 -0.69 -20.52
CA MET A 94 -2.62 -0.92 -19.16
C MET A 94 -1.56 -0.62 -18.10
N PHE A 95 -0.31 -1.06 -18.33
CA PHE A 95 0.81 -0.71 -17.45
C PHE A 95 0.99 0.81 -17.36
N ALA A 96 0.93 1.52 -18.50
CA ALA A 96 1.05 2.97 -18.51
C ALA A 96 -0.11 3.65 -17.76
N ASP A 97 -1.35 3.21 -17.98
CA ASP A 97 -2.54 3.79 -17.35
C ASP A 97 -2.55 3.57 -15.83
N LEU A 98 -2.26 2.35 -15.38
CA LEU A 98 -2.21 2.00 -13.95
C LEU A 98 -1.20 2.86 -13.18
N ASN A 99 -0.04 3.13 -13.79
CA ASN A 99 1.00 3.95 -13.16
C ASN A 99 0.75 5.46 -13.31
N ARG A 100 0.18 5.91 -14.44
CA ARG A 100 -0.04 7.33 -14.73
C ARG A 100 -1.17 7.94 -13.92
N TYR A 101 -2.26 7.19 -13.71
CA TYR A 101 -3.45 7.70 -13.00
C TYR A 101 -3.48 7.35 -11.51
N ALA A 102 -2.43 6.73 -10.98
CA ALA A 102 -2.30 6.48 -9.55
C ALA A 102 -2.22 7.81 -8.78
N VAL A 103 -3.30 8.17 -8.08
CA VAL A 103 -3.35 9.35 -7.22
C VAL A 103 -2.66 9.03 -5.91
N ARG A 104 -1.56 9.74 -5.62
CA ARG A 104 -0.89 9.63 -4.32
C ARG A 104 -1.65 10.44 -3.27
N PRO A 105 -1.98 9.85 -2.11
CA PRO A 105 -2.52 10.61 -0.98
C PRO A 105 -1.57 11.76 -0.57
N PRO A 106 -2.10 12.85 0.01
CA PRO A 106 -1.27 13.88 0.60
C PRO A 106 -0.31 13.30 1.66
N PRO A 107 0.94 13.78 1.78
CA PRO A 107 1.89 13.26 2.77
C PRO A 107 1.38 13.37 4.22
N SER A 108 0.62 14.43 4.54
CA SER A 108 0.01 14.60 5.86
C SER A 108 -0.93 13.45 6.23
N ILE A 109 -1.66 12.89 5.25
CA ILE A 109 -2.50 11.70 5.46
C ILE A 109 -1.65 10.48 5.81
N GLY A 110 -0.48 10.32 5.17
CA GLY A 110 0.48 9.28 5.51
C GLY A 110 0.92 9.39 6.97
N VAL A 111 1.37 10.58 7.38
CA VAL A 111 1.75 10.85 8.78
C VAL A 111 0.56 10.71 9.73
N LEU A 112 -0.66 10.99 9.30
CA LEU A 112 -1.83 10.91 10.18
C LEU A 112 -2.23 9.47 10.49
N TYR A 113 -2.13 8.56 9.51
CA TYR A 113 -2.61 7.18 9.63
C TYR A 113 -1.51 6.14 9.82
N ASP A 114 -0.24 6.48 9.61
CA ASP A 114 0.85 5.56 9.88
C ASP A 114 1.10 5.46 11.39
N HIS A 115 0.46 4.46 12.00
CA HIS A 115 0.64 4.14 13.42
C HIS A 115 1.84 3.24 13.69
N ARG A 116 2.58 2.81 12.65
CA ARG A 116 3.79 2.01 12.80
C ARG A 116 5.05 2.85 12.86
N ASP A 117 4.99 4.08 12.35
CA ASP A 117 6.09 5.05 12.42
C ASP A 117 6.08 5.79 13.78
N PRO A 118 7.09 5.57 14.65
CA PRO A 118 7.20 6.26 15.94
C PRO A 118 7.33 7.79 15.78
N MET A 119 7.98 8.27 14.71
CA MET A 119 8.13 9.70 14.44
C MET A 119 6.80 10.34 14.06
N ALA A 120 5.96 9.60 13.31
CA ALA A 120 4.60 10.01 13.00
C ALA A 120 3.73 10.08 14.27
N GLU A 121 3.84 9.09 15.17
CA GLU A 121 3.15 9.09 16.46
C GLU A 121 3.58 10.26 17.34
N LEU A 122 4.88 10.48 17.50
CA LEU A 122 5.42 11.62 18.23
C LEU A 122 4.89 12.95 17.67
N THR A 123 4.90 13.10 16.35
CA THR A 123 4.40 14.31 15.69
C THR A 123 2.92 14.55 15.98
N ARG A 124 2.09 13.50 15.91
CA ARG A 124 0.66 13.59 16.27
C ARG A 124 0.49 14.01 17.73
N GLN A 125 1.27 13.45 18.65
CA GLN A 125 1.22 13.79 20.07
C GLN A 125 1.64 15.24 20.35
N VAL A 126 2.73 15.71 19.74
CA VAL A 126 3.20 17.10 19.88
C VAL A 126 2.15 18.09 19.40
N VAL A 127 1.54 17.83 18.22
CA VAL A 127 0.50 18.70 17.68
C VAL A 127 -0.76 18.69 18.55
N ASN A 128 -1.20 17.52 19.05
CA ASN A 128 -2.43 17.39 19.82
C ASN A 128 -2.32 17.85 21.29
N SER A 129 -1.12 17.77 21.88
CA SER A 129 -0.87 18.18 23.27
C SER A 129 -0.83 19.70 23.44
N ASN A 130 -0.60 20.46 22.37
CA ASN A 130 -0.54 21.92 22.40
C ASN A 130 -1.77 22.52 21.69
N ALA A 131 -2.59 23.27 22.43
CA ALA A 131 -3.82 23.86 21.91
C ALA A 131 -3.58 24.79 20.70
N PHE A 132 -2.48 25.57 20.71
CA PHE A 132 -2.12 26.43 19.59
C PHE A 132 -1.72 25.62 18.36
N LEU A 133 -0.89 24.59 18.51
CA LEU A 133 -0.46 23.76 17.37
C LEU A 133 -1.63 23.00 16.76
N ARG A 134 -2.54 22.47 17.57
CA ARG A 134 -3.77 21.83 17.09
C ARG A 134 -4.59 22.80 16.24
N ASP A 135 -4.73 24.04 16.67
CA ASP A 135 -5.48 25.07 15.96
C ASP A 135 -4.73 25.65 14.76
N ALA A 136 -3.39 25.63 14.77
CA ALA A 136 -2.53 26.18 13.72
C ALA A 136 -2.04 25.15 12.69
N THR A 137 -2.28 23.85 12.89
CA THR A 137 -1.83 22.80 11.96
C THR A 137 -2.99 22.27 11.12
N ASP A 138 -2.77 22.12 9.82
CA ASP A 138 -3.63 21.36 8.89
C ASP A 138 -3.19 19.90 8.88
N MET A 139 -4.09 19.00 9.27
CA MET A 139 -3.77 17.58 9.52
C MET A 139 -3.79 16.73 8.24
N GLU A 140 -4.42 17.21 7.17
CA GLU A 140 -4.78 16.35 6.02
C GLU A 140 -4.12 16.84 4.74
N ASN A 141 -4.00 18.15 4.54
CA ASN A 141 -3.53 18.69 3.28
C ASN A 141 -1.99 18.73 3.19
N SER A 142 -1.48 18.61 1.96
CA SER A 142 -0.05 18.76 1.65
C SER A 142 0.38 20.23 1.52
N SER A 143 -0.58 21.15 1.42
CA SER A 143 -0.34 22.59 1.32
C SER A 143 -1.49 23.35 1.94
N LEU A 144 -1.21 24.57 2.39
CA LEU A 144 -2.21 25.46 2.97
C LEU A 144 -2.94 26.21 1.87
N SER A 145 -4.27 26.24 1.94
CA SER A 145 -5.07 27.04 1.02
C SER A 145 -4.82 28.54 1.25
N ARG A 146 -4.99 29.35 0.20
CA ARG A 146 -4.76 30.82 0.25
C ARG A 146 -5.52 31.57 1.36
N ARG A 147 -6.65 31.02 1.83
CA ARG A 147 -7.47 31.61 2.89
C ARG A 147 -7.39 30.85 4.21
N SER A 148 -6.51 29.85 4.31
CA SER A 148 -6.33 29.09 5.53
C SER A 148 -5.78 29.99 6.64
N ARG A 149 -6.30 29.82 7.86
CA ARG A 149 -5.76 30.44 9.07
C ARG A 149 -4.69 29.57 9.74
N LYS A 150 -4.47 28.36 9.22
CA LYS A 150 -3.41 27.45 9.65
C LYS A 150 -2.05 28.00 9.22
N LEU A 151 -1.00 27.64 9.96
CA LEU A 151 0.38 28.03 9.73
C LEU A 151 1.26 26.87 9.26
N PHE A 152 0.90 25.64 9.62
CA PHE A 152 1.69 24.44 9.33
C PHE A 152 0.82 23.35 8.71
N THR A 153 1.43 22.45 7.96
CA THR A 153 0.85 21.14 7.64
C THR A 153 1.45 20.07 8.55
N LEU A 154 0.72 19.00 8.83
CA LEU A 154 1.22 17.90 9.64
C LEU A 154 2.47 17.27 9.03
N SER A 155 2.54 17.14 7.69
CA SER A 155 3.76 16.69 7.02
C SER A 155 4.97 17.60 7.27
N ALA A 156 4.77 18.92 7.32
CA ALA A 156 5.86 19.85 7.59
C ALA A 156 6.34 19.76 9.05
N MET A 157 5.40 19.63 9.99
CA MET A 157 5.73 19.37 11.40
C MET A 157 6.50 18.05 11.56
N HIS A 158 6.09 17.00 10.85
CA HIS A 158 6.78 15.72 10.84
C HIS A 158 8.21 15.84 10.34
N THR A 159 8.41 16.49 9.19
CA THR A 159 9.76 16.73 8.67
C THR A 159 10.61 17.55 9.64
N ALA A 160 10.04 18.60 10.26
CA ALA A 160 10.75 19.42 11.24
C ALA A 160 11.16 18.61 12.48
N ASN A 161 10.26 17.78 13.02
CA ASN A 161 10.56 16.92 14.16
C ASN A 161 11.63 15.88 13.83
N ALA A 162 11.53 15.25 12.66
CA ALA A 162 12.53 14.29 12.20
C ALA A 162 13.92 14.93 12.06
N SER A 163 14.01 16.14 11.51
CA SER A 163 15.27 16.89 11.45
C SER A 163 15.77 17.36 12.82
N LEU A 164 14.87 17.71 13.75
CA LEU A 164 15.24 18.15 15.10
C LEU A 164 15.82 17.00 15.92
N LEU A 165 15.32 15.79 15.72
CA LEU A 165 15.71 14.58 16.45
C LEU A 165 16.73 13.74 15.68
N GLU A 166 17.26 14.26 14.59
CA GLU A 166 18.27 13.58 13.80
C GLU A 166 19.51 13.30 14.67
N GLY A 167 19.89 12.03 14.80
CA GLY A 167 21.01 11.58 15.63
C GLY A 167 20.66 11.25 17.09
N ILE A 168 19.40 11.40 17.51
CA ILE A 168 18.92 10.90 18.80
C ILE A 168 18.37 9.49 18.59
N HIS A 169 19.01 8.50 19.22
CA HIS A 169 18.61 7.09 19.12
C HIS A 169 17.57 6.73 20.20
N GLU A 170 16.65 5.83 19.87
CA GLU A 170 15.52 5.42 20.72
C GLU A 170 15.91 4.96 22.13
N ASP A 171 17.13 4.42 22.30
CA ASP A 171 17.68 3.98 23.60
C ASP A 171 17.81 5.10 24.65
N GLU A 172 17.76 6.38 24.26
CA GLU A 172 17.84 7.50 25.20
C GLU A 172 16.48 7.93 25.79
N PHE A 173 15.36 7.50 25.20
CA PHE A 173 14.02 7.96 25.60
C PHE A 173 13.46 7.23 26.83
N GLU A 174 13.94 6.02 27.17
CA GLU A 174 13.45 5.26 28.34
C GLU A 174 13.97 5.78 29.69
N SER A 175 14.84 6.79 29.73
CA SER A 175 15.49 7.21 30.98
C SER A 175 14.80 8.33 31.77
N ARG A 176 13.71 8.95 31.29
CA ARG A 176 13.18 10.18 31.93
C ARG A 176 11.66 10.35 31.94
N VAL A 177 10.90 9.32 32.31
CA VAL A 177 9.53 9.50 32.86
C VAL A 177 9.42 8.82 34.21
#